data_AF-A0A356UBM3-F1
#
_entry.id   AF-A0A356UBM3-F1
#
_cell.length_a   1.000
_cell.length_b   1.000
_cell.length_c   1.000
_cell.angle_alpha   90.00
_cell.angle_beta   90.00
_cell.angle_gamma   90.00
#
_symmetry.space_group_name_H-M   'P 1'
#
loop_
_entity.id
_entity.type
_entity.pdbx_description
1 polymer ?
#
loop_
_entity_poly.entity_id
_entity_poly.type
_entity_poly.pdbx_seq_one_letter_code
_entity_poly.pdbx_strand_id
1 'polypeptide(L)'
;MTMVIITSVAIVREREQGTLEQLMVTPVKPLELMIGKIVPYIVLGYLQITVALLVAVLVFQVPIRGSLLQLYLLTLFFITASLGLGLMISNLAQTQMQAFQMS
;
A
#
# COMPACT_ATOMS: atom_id res chain seq x y z
N MET A 1 5.82 -6.09 3.59
CA MET A 1 6.66 -6.15 2.37
C MET A 1 5.81 -5.94 1.12
N THR A 2 4.79 -6.77 0.85
CA THR A 2 3.90 -6.59 -0.34
C THR A 2 3.31 -5.19 -0.49
N MET A 3 2.81 -4.59 0.60
CA MET A 3 2.25 -3.23 0.59
C MET A 3 3.28 -2.15 0.27
N VAL A 4 4.53 -2.32 0.75
CA VAL A 4 5.63 -1.39 0.48
C VAL A 4 5.97 -1.43 -1.01
N ILE A 5 6.13 -2.64 -1.56
CA ILE A 5 6.39 -2.89 -2.98
C ILE A 5 5.30 -2.31 -3.87
N ILE A 6 4.02 -2.61 -3.59
CA ILE A 6 2.90 -2.15 -4.42
C ILE A 6 2.87 -0.63 -4.47
N THR A 7 3.09 0.03 -3.32
CA THR A 7 3.03 1.49 -3.23
C THR A 7 4.24 2.15 -3.88
N SER A 8 5.45 1.63 -3.62
CA SER A 8 6.69 2.19 -4.16
C SER A 8 6.74 2.07 -5.67
N VAL A 9 6.45 0.87 -6.20
CA VAL A 9 6.48 0.59 -7.64
C VAL A 9 5.37 1.31 -8.37
N ALA A 10 4.16 1.41 -7.83
CA ALA A 10 3.05 2.09 -8.50
C ALA A 10 3.36 3.58 -8.74
N ILE A 11 3.92 4.26 -7.75
CA ILE A 11 4.26 5.69 -7.88
C ILE A 11 5.43 5.90 -8.84
N VAL A 12 6.46 5.05 -8.75
CA VAL A 12 7.59 5.13 -9.68
C VAL A 12 7.15 4.84 -11.11
N ARG A 13 6.26 3.87 -11.32
CA ARG A 13 5.66 3.57 -12.62
C ARG A 13 4.93 4.76 -13.22
N GLU A 14 4.11 5.45 -12.43
CA GLU A 14 3.39 6.63 -12.93
C GLU A 14 4.31 7.81 -13.25
N ARG A 15 5.45 7.90 -12.57
CA ARG A 15 6.54 8.85 -12.86
C ARG A 15 7.21 8.50 -14.19
N GLU A 16 7.62 7.24 -14.36
CA GLU A 16 8.22 6.74 -15.59
C GLU A 16 7.31 6.89 -16.80
N GLN A 17 5.99 6.72 -16.61
CA GLN A 17 5.00 6.87 -17.67
C GLN A 17 4.63 8.33 -17.99
N GLY A 18 5.19 9.32 -17.27
CA GLY A 18 4.88 10.75 -17.45
C GLY A 18 3.48 11.17 -16.97
N THR A 19 2.65 10.22 -16.54
CA THR A 19 1.32 10.48 -15.98
C THR A 19 1.35 11.40 -14.77
N LEU A 20 2.38 11.31 -13.92
CA LEU A 20 2.53 12.22 -12.79
C LEU A 20 2.73 13.68 -13.23
N GLU A 21 3.43 13.91 -14.34
CA GLU A 21 3.63 15.25 -14.90
C GLU A 21 2.32 15.79 -15.48
N GLN A 22 1.57 14.93 -16.20
CA GLN A 22 0.24 15.28 -16.75
C GLN A 22 -0.77 15.61 -15.66
N LEU A 23 -0.73 14.89 -14.53
CA LEU A 23 -1.57 15.14 -13.37
C LEU A 23 -1.23 16.45 -12.66
N MET A 24 0.04 16.88 -12.65
CA MET A 24 0.45 18.16 -12.08
C MET A 24 -0.02 19.38 -12.88
N VAL A 25 -0.42 19.21 -14.15
CA VAL A 25 -0.99 20.28 -14.98
C VAL A 25 -2.50 20.44 -14.77
N THR A 26 -3.15 19.46 -14.15
CA THR A 26 -4.58 19.53 -13.80
C THR A 26 -4.79 20.39 -12.55
N PRO A 27 -5.97 21.03 -12.36
CA PRO A 27 -6.25 21.86 -11.18
C PRO A 27 -6.47 21.04 -9.90
N VAL A 28 -5.89 19.84 -9.79
CA VAL A 28 -6.00 18.93 -8.65
C VAL A 28 -4.85 19.18 -7.68
N LYS A 29 -5.15 19.32 -6.39
CA LYS A 29 -4.11 19.52 -5.39
C LYS A 29 -3.30 18.23 -5.19
N PRO A 30 -1.97 18.31 -5.00
CA PRO A 30 -1.14 17.13 -4.75
C PRO A 30 -1.63 16.25 -3.58
N LEU A 31 -2.14 16.89 -2.52
CA LEU A 31 -2.72 16.21 -1.35
C LEU A 31 -3.99 15.42 -1.68
N GLU A 32 -4.87 15.95 -2.53
CA GLU A 32 -6.10 15.25 -2.95
C GLU A 32 -5.75 14.02 -3.80
N LEU A 33 -4.74 14.14 -4.66
CA LEU A 33 -4.20 13.05 -5.47
C LEU A 33 -3.56 11.94 -4.61
N MET A 34 -2.80 12.32 -3.59
CA MET A 34 -2.20 11.38 -2.64
C MET A 34 -3.27 10.64 -1.83
N ILE A 35 -4.24 11.36 -1.25
CA ILE A 35 -5.33 10.74 -0.47
C ILE A 35 -6.15 9.80 -1.35
N GLY A 36 -6.45 10.22 -2.59
CA GLY A 36 -7.18 9.41 -3.57
C GLY A 36 -6.51 8.07 -3.90
N LYS A 37 -5.18 7.96 -3.76
CA LYS A 37 -4.45 6.69 -3.92
C LYS A 37 -4.29 5.91 -2.62
N ILE A 38 -3.98 6.59 -1.53
CA ILE A 38 -3.73 5.95 -0.23
C ILE A 38 -4.97 5.18 0.23
N VAL A 39 -6.17 5.74 0.04
CA VAL A 39 -7.44 5.09 0.44
C VAL A 39 -7.64 3.72 -0.24
N PRO A 40 -7.58 3.59 -1.58
CA PRO A 40 -7.60 2.28 -2.25
C PRO A 40 -6.53 1.31 -1.73
N TYR A 41 -5.31 1.77 -1.46
CA TYR A 41 -4.26 0.89 -0.94
C TYR A 41 -4.56 0.40 0.48
N ILE A 42 -5.18 1.21 1.33
CA ILE A 42 -5.64 0.77 2.65
C ILE A 42 -6.69 -0.34 2.52
N VAL A 43 -7.64 -0.19 1.60
CA VAL A 43 -8.65 -1.21 1.31
C VAL A 43 -8.00 -2.51 0.81
N LEU A 44 -7.01 -2.43 -0.07
CA LEU A 44 -6.23 -3.59 -0.51
C LEU A 44 -5.47 -4.25 0.64
N GLY A 45 -4.92 -3.46 1.57
CA GLY A 45 -4.31 -3.96 2.81
C GLY A 45 -5.26 -4.79 3.64
N TYR A 46 -6.48 -4.29 3.85
CA TYR A 46 -7.51 -5.01 4.57
C TYR A 46 -7.98 -6.26 3.86
N LEU A 47 -8.16 -6.21 2.55
CA LEU A 47 -8.45 -7.41 1.74
C LEU A 47 -7.36 -8.46 1.91
N GLN A 48 -6.08 -8.07 1.85
CA GLN A 48 -4.97 -9.00 1.99
C GLN A 48 -4.96 -9.70 3.35
N ILE A 49 -5.14 -8.96 4.44
CA ILE A 49 -5.24 -9.54 5.79
C ILE A 49 -6.47 -10.43 5.94
N THR A 50 -7.62 -10.02 5.38
CA THR A 50 -8.85 -10.82 5.44
C THR A 50 -8.66 -12.16 4.74
N VAL A 51 -8.06 -12.15 3.54
CA VAL A 51 -7.75 -13.37 2.78
C VAL A 51 -6.76 -14.24 3.56
N ALA A 52 -5.71 -13.65 4.13
CA ALA A 52 -4.74 -14.40 4.94
C ALA A 52 -5.40 -15.07 6.16
N LEU A 53 -6.31 -14.38 6.85
CA LEU A 53 -7.07 -14.94 7.97
C LEU A 53 -8.02 -16.06 7.52
N LEU A 54 -8.73 -15.88 6.41
CA LEU A 54 -9.60 -16.90 5.85
C LEU A 54 -8.81 -18.18 5.53
N VAL A 55 -7.65 -18.05 4.89
CA VAL A 55 -6.77 -19.19 4.61
C VAL A 55 -6.27 -19.83 5.91
N ALA A 56 -5.85 -19.04 6.89
CA ALA A 56 -5.37 -19.56 8.17
C ALA A 56 -6.43 -20.39 8.93
N VAL A 57 -7.70 -19.95 8.90
CA VAL A 57 -8.79 -20.63 9.58
C VAL A 57 -9.34 -21.80 8.76
N LEU A 58 -9.58 -21.62 7.47
CA LEU A 58 -10.24 -22.62 6.63
C LEU A 58 -9.30 -23.73 6.18
N VAL A 59 -8.05 -23.41 5.86
CA VAL A 59 -7.07 -24.37 5.32
C VAL A 59 -6.23 -24.95 6.45
N PHE A 60 -5.69 -24.10 7.31
CA PHE A 60 -4.74 -24.51 8.35
C PHE A 60 -5.39 -24.77 9.72
N GLN A 61 -6.70 -24.52 9.86
CA GLN A 61 -7.46 -24.69 11.10
C GLN A 61 -6.83 -23.99 12.31
N VAL A 62 -6.15 -22.87 12.09
CA VAL A 62 -5.50 -22.10 13.15
C VAL A 62 -6.56 -21.27 13.89
N PRO A 63 -6.81 -21.52 15.19
CA PRO A 63 -7.82 -20.78 15.94
C PRO A 63 -7.37 -19.34 16.18
N ILE A 64 -8.18 -18.38 15.76
CA ILE A 64 -7.95 -16.96 16.06
C ILE A 64 -8.32 -16.72 17.53
N ARG A 65 -7.32 -16.44 18.37
CA ARG A 65 -7.51 -16.09 19.77
C ARG A 65 -7.47 -14.57 19.93
N GLY A 66 -8.54 -13.97 20.47
CA GLY A 66 -8.64 -12.52 20.71
C GLY A 66 -9.77 -11.83 19.94
N SER A 67 -9.74 -10.50 19.90
CA SER A 67 -10.74 -9.68 19.20
C SER A 67 -10.30 -9.36 17.77
N LEU A 68 -11.12 -9.75 16.79
CA LEU A 68 -10.92 -9.39 15.38
C LEU A 68 -10.86 -7.87 15.17
N LEU A 69 -11.66 -7.11 15.93
CA LEU A 69 -11.68 -5.66 15.83
C LEU A 69 -10.33 -5.04 16.24
N GLN A 70 -9.71 -5.55 17.30
CA GLN A 70 -8.38 -5.10 17.73
C GLN A 70 -7.33 -5.43 16.67
N LEU A 71 -7.42 -6.60 16.04
CA LEU A 71 -6.53 -6.99 14.96
C LEU A 71 -6.64 -6.02 13.78
N TYR A 72 -7.86 -5.70 13.32
CA TYR A 72 -8.10 -4.77 12.23
C TYR A 72 -7.67 -3.32 12.55
N LEU A 73 -7.83 -2.88 13.80
CA LEU A 73 -7.33 -1.58 14.26
C LEU A 73 -5.80 -1.53 14.24
N LEU A 74 -5.14 -2.56 14.74
CA LEU A 74 -3.67 -2.61 14.80
C LEU A 74 -3.07 -2.72 13.40
N THR A 75 -3.74 -3.45 12.50
CA THR A 75 -3.33 -3.51 11.09
C THR A 75 -3.54 -2.21 10.35
N LEU A 76 -4.46 -1.33 10.77
CA LEU A 76 -4.54 0.02 10.21
C LEU A 76 -3.21 0.76 10.34
N PHE A 77 -2.66 0.82 11.56
CA PHE A 77 -1.38 1.47 11.84
C PHE A 77 -0.24 0.83 11.05
N PHE A 78 -0.23 -0.49 10.95
CA PHE A 78 0.76 -1.21 10.17
C PHE A 78 0.68 -0.91 8.68
N ILE A 79 -0.53 -0.87 8.11
CA ILE A 79 -0.76 -0.53 6.70
C ILE A 79 -0.30 0.91 6.46
N THR A 80 -0.75 1.87 7.27
CA THR A 80 -0.35 3.29 7.12
C THR A 80 1.16 3.47 7.20
N ALA A 81 1.84 2.82 8.16
CA ALA A 81 3.29 2.85 8.26
C ALA A 81 3.98 2.25 7.02
N SER A 82 3.46 1.11 6.52
CA SER A 82 3.99 0.46 5.31
C SER A 82 3.80 1.31 4.06
N LEU A 83 2.65 1.99 3.91
CA LEU A 83 2.41 2.92 2.81
C LEU A 83 3.36 4.12 2.90
N GLY A 84 3.59 4.66 4.11
CA GLY A 84 4.58 5.71 4.34
C GLY A 84 5.99 5.31 3.91
N LEU A 85 6.41 4.09 4.22
CA LEU A 85 7.68 3.54 3.74
C LEU A 85 7.72 3.41 2.22
N GLY A 86 6.65 2.86 1.60
CA GLY A 86 6.57 2.73 0.15
C GLY A 86 6.63 4.09 -0.57
N LEU A 87 5.98 5.11 -0.01
CA LEU A 87 6.05 6.49 -0.48
C LEU A 87 7.47 7.05 -0.35
N MET A 88 8.13 6.83 0.78
CA MET A 88 9.51 7.28 0.98
C MET A 88 10.46 6.62 -0.03
N ILE A 89 10.35 5.32 -0.24
CA ILE A 89 11.14 4.59 -1.25
C ILE A 89 10.85 5.11 -2.66
N SER A 90 9.58 5.39 -2.98
CA SER A 90 9.21 5.94 -4.29
C SER A 90 9.84 7.30 -4.60
N ASN A 91 10.23 8.05 -3.55
CA ASN A 91 10.90 9.32 -3.73
C ASN A 91 12.41 9.16 -4.03
N LEU A 92 13.03 8.07 -3.56
CA LEU A 92 14.45 7.78 -3.78
C LEU A 92 14.67 6.94 -5.04
N ALA A 93 13.75 6.04 -5.36
CA ALA A 93 13.87 5.15 -6.51
C ALA A 93 13.53 5.87 -7.82
N GLN A 94 14.37 5.67 -8.84
CA GLN A 94 14.18 6.22 -10.17
C GLN A 94 13.58 5.21 -11.15
N THR A 95 13.70 3.91 -10.87
CA THR A 95 13.14 2.85 -11.72
C THR A 95 12.26 1.87 -10.96
N GLN A 96 11.28 1.25 -11.63
CA GLN A 96 10.42 0.23 -11.01
C GLN A 96 11.24 -0.94 -10.41
N MET A 97 12.30 -1.35 -11.11
CA MET A 97 13.21 -2.39 -10.62
C MET A 97 13.96 -1.97 -9.35
N GLN A 98 14.43 -0.73 -9.28
CA GLN A 98 15.08 -0.19 -8.09
C GLN A 98 14.10 -0.08 -6.91
N ALA A 99 12.88 0.40 -7.17
CA ALA A 99 11.82 0.46 -6.16
C ALA A 99 11.50 -0.92 -5.60
N PHE A 100 11.40 -1.95 -6.46
CA PHE A 100 11.17 -3.32 -6.06
C PHE A 100 12.31 -3.88 -5.19
N GLN A 101 13.57 -3.59 -5.54
CA GLN A 101 14.74 -4.05 -4.75
C GLN A 101 14.89 -3.35 -3.40
N MET A 102 14.42 -2.11 -3.28
CA MET A 102 14.50 -1.31 -2.04
C MET A 102 13.33 -1.56 -1.06
N SER A 103 12.29 -2.29 -1.49
CA SER A 103 11.04 -2.50 -0.74
C SER A 103 11.01 -3.81 0.05
#